data_AF-A0A9P9ISQ0-F1
#
_entry.id   AF-A0A9P9ISQ0-F1
#
_cell.length_a   1.000
_cell.length_b   1.000
_cell.length_c   1.000
_cell.angle_alpha   90.00
_cell.angle_beta   90.00
_cell.angle_gamma   90.00
#
_symmetry.space_group_name_H-M   'P 1'
#
loop_
_entity.id
_entity.type
_entity.pdbx_description
1 polymer ?
#
loop_
_entity_poly.entity_id
_entity_poly.type
_entity_poly.pdbx_seq_one_letter_code
_entity_poly.pdbx_strand_id
1 'polypeptide(L)'
;EKSRQVPMMLEIYGKAQRVCVWLGEGDETSKKAIRFIHNDLLDLKKFDQLCRNDQYGDQWIALIQFMEQPWFSRRWVIQEIALAD
;
A
#
# COMPACT_ATOMS: atom_id res chain seq x y z
N GLU A 1 -13.49 -6.66 -25.35
CA GLU A 1 -12.23 -6.17 -24.74
C GLU A 1 -11.99 -6.56 -23.28
N LYS A 2 -12.66 -5.95 -22.28
CA LYS A 2 -12.26 -6.07 -20.84
C LYS A 2 -12.28 -7.50 -20.29
N SER A 3 -13.20 -8.34 -20.71
CA SER A 3 -13.32 -9.74 -20.27
C SER A 3 -12.16 -10.63 -20.73
N ARG A 4 -11.37 -10.20 -21.71
CA ARG A 4 -10.20 -10.94 -22.21
C ARG A 4 -8.88 -10.47 -21.58
N GLN A 5 -8.82 -9.19 -21.17
CA GLN A 5 -7.65 -8.59 -20.53
C GLN A 5 -7.58 -8.86 -19.02
N VAL A 6 -8.73 -8.97 -18.34
CA VAL A 6 -8.78 -9.27 -16.89
C VAL A 6 -8.14 -10.64 -16.55
N PRO A 7 -8.38 -11.74 -17.29
CA PRO A 7 -7.69 -13.00 -17.07
C PRO A 7 -6.16 -12.92 -17.26
N MET A 8 -5.68 -12.05 -18.14
CA MET A 8 -4.24 -11.89 -18.37
C MET A 8 -3.54 -11.17 -17.22
N MET A 9 -4.24 -10.32 -16.47
CA MET A 9 -3.69 -9.67 -15.26
C MET A 9 -3.41 -10.70 -14.17
N LEU A 10 -4.30 -11.69 -14.00
CA LEU A 10 -4.07 -12.82 -13.08
C LEU A 10 -2.80 -13.60 -13.45
N GLU A 11 -2.57 -13.85 -14.74
CA GLU A 11 -1.39 -14.58 -15.20
C GLU A 11 -0.09 -13.76 -15.04
N ILE A 12 -0.15 -12.45 -15.33
CA ILE A 12 1.02 -11.57 -15.22
C ILE A 12 1.42 -11.40 -13.75
N TYR A 13 0.48 -11.04 -12.87
CA TYR A 13 0.77 -10.87 -11.44
C TYR A 13 1.11 -12.21 -10.77
N GLY A 14 0.40 -13.30 -11.12
CA GLY A 14 0.68 -14.64 -10.61
C GLY A 14 2.03 -15.24 -11.03
N LYS A 15 2.68 -14.72 -12.08
CA LYS A 15 4.02 -15.15 -12.51
C LYS A 15 5.11 -14.14 -12.16
N ALA A 16 4.77 -12.99 -11.59
CA ALA A 16 5.72 -11.95 -11.27
C ALA A 16 6.39 -12.27 -9.93
N GLN A 17 7.72 -12.39 -9.92
CA GLN A 17 8.48 -12.52 -8.66
C GLN A 17 8.43 -11.24 -7.80
N ARG A 18 8.21 -10.09 -8.43
CA ARG A 18 8.09 -8.79 -7.77
C ARG A 18 7.18 -7.90 -8.59
N VAL A 19 6.27 -7.21 -7.91
CA VAL A 19 5.41 -6.20 -8.49
C VAL A 19 5.88 -4.83 -8.02
N CYS A 20 6.29 -3.98 -8.96
CA CYS A 20 6.67 -2.60 -8.68
C CYS A 20 5.54 -1.67 -9.09
N VAL A 21 5.03 -0.90 -8.14
CA VAL A 21 3.95 0.05 -8.36
C VAL A 21 4.51 1.47 -8.34
N TRP A 22 4.20 2.25 -9.37
CA TRP A 22 4.47 3.68 -9.39
C TRP A 22 3.28 4.45 -8.82
N LEU A 23 3.49 5.14 -7.70
CA LEU A 23 2.45 5.88 -6.97
C LEU A 23 2.45 7.39 -7.29
N GLY A 24 3.30 7.84 -8.21
CA GLY A 24 3.53 9.26 -8.50
C GLY A 24 4.85 9.75 -7.92
N GLU A 25 5.07 11.06 -8.03
CA GLU A 25 6.25 11.71 -7.46
C GLU A 25 6.17 11.70 -5.93
N GLY A 26 7.23 11.25 -5.28
CA GLY A 26 7.27 11.12 -3.83
C GLY A 26 7.46 12.48 -3.14
N ASP A 27 6.57 12.77 -2.18
CA ASP A 27 6.65 13.94 -1.31
C ASP A 27 7.04 13.56 0.13
N GLU A 28 7.18 14.56 1.01
CA GLU A 28 7.54 14.31 2.41
C GLU A 28 6.47 13.51 3.16
N THR A 29 5.19 13.66 2.79
CA THR A 29 4.08 12.86 3.32
C THR A 29 4.25 11.39 2.99
N SER A 30 4.50 11.07 1.71
CA SER A 30 4.75 9.70 1.25
C SER A 30 5.97 9.09 1.93
N LYS A 31 7.06 9.85 2.08
CA LYS A 31 8.26 9.38 2.81
C LYS A 31 7.98 9.14 4.30
N LYS A 32 7.14 9.97 4.94
CA LYS A 32 6.75 9.78 6.34
C LYS A 32 5.88 8.52 6.49
N ALA A 33 4.90 8.34 5.62
CA ALA A 33 4.03 7.16 5.58
C ALA A 33 4.82 5.86 5.39
N ILE A 34 5.70 5.81 4.37
CA ILE A 34 6.51 4.61 4.09
C ILE A 34 7.43 4.26 5.26
N ARG A 35 8.06 5.26 5.90
CA ARG A 35 8.88 5.03 7.10
C ARG A 35 8.05 4.49 8.26
N PHE A 36 6.84 5.03 8.47
CA PHE A 36 5.94 4.57 9.52
C PHE A 36 5.49 3.11 9.28
N ILE A 37 5.19 2.76 8.03
CA ILE A 37 4.87 1.38 7.66
C ILE A 37 6.05 0.46 8.01
N HIS A 38 7.23 0.78 7.50
CA HIS A 38 8.41 -0.08 7.62
C HIS A 38 8.91 -0.25 9.06
N ASN A 39 8.94 0.84 9.84
CA ASN A 39 9.59 0.84 11.15
C ASN A 39 8.64 0.47 12.30
N ASP A 40 7.35 0.76 12.16
CA ASP A 40 6.41 0.69 13.27
C ASP A 40 5.22 -0.25 12.97
N LEU A 41 4.53 -0.09 11.84
CA LEU A 41 3.24 -0.79 11.60
C LEU A 41 3.37 -2.26 11.19
N LEU A 42 4.46 -2.68 10.55
CA LEU A 42 4.66 -4.09 10.19
C LEU A 42 4.78 -5.00 11.41
N ASP A 43 5.16 -4.45 12.57
CA ASP A 43 5.14 -5.16 13.84
C ASP A 43 3.75 -5.04 14.48
N LEU A 44 2.86 -5.96 14.10
CA LEU A 44 1.47 -5.99 14.57
C LEU A 44 1.34 -6.05 16.11
N LYS A 45 2.37 -6.49 16.83
CA LYS A 45 2.36 -6.49 18.31
C LYS A 45 2.40 -5.08 18.89
N LYS A 46 2.94 -4.11 18.14
CA LYS A 46 2.99 -2.70 18.52
C LYS A 46 1.73 -1.93 18.11
N PHE A 47 0.86 -2.52 17.28
CA PHE A 47 -0.27 -1.82 16.69
C PHE A 47 -1.17 -1.14 17.75
N ASP A 48 -1.55 -1.86 18.81
CA ASP A 48 -2.36 -1.31 19.89
C ASP A 48 -1.70 -0.10 20.59
N GLN A 49 -0.38 -0.14 20.73
CA GLN A 49 0.39 0.97 21.31
C GLN A 49 0.43 2.18 20.36
N LEU A 50 0.62 1.93 19.05
CA LEU A 50 0.64 2.97 18.03
C LEU A 50 -0.71 3.68 17.90
N CYS A 51 -1.83 2.97 18.10
CA CYS A 51 -3.17 3.57 18.07
C CYS A 51 -3.51 4.38 19.34
N ARG A 52 -2.93 4.03 20.50
CA ARG A 52 -3.23 4.68 21.78
C ARG A 52 -2.32 5.86 22.10
N ASN A 53 -1.24 6.03 21.34
CA ASN A 53 -0.24 7.02 21.61
C ASN A 53 -0.31 8.16 20.59
N ASP A 54 -0.80 9.31 21.07
CA ASP A 54 -1.02 10.52 20.28
C ASP A 54 0.25 11.06 19.60
N GLN A 55 1.44 10.66 20.07
CA GLN A 55 2.72 11.04 19.44
C GLN A 55 2.86 10.53 18.00
N TYR A 56 2.07 9.52 17.60
CA TYR A 56 2.05 8.98 16.23
C TYR A 56 0.98 9.62 15.35
N GLY A 57 0.24 10.62 15.84
CA GLY A 57 -0.87 11.24 15.11
C GLY A 57 -0.45 11.75 13.72
N ASP A 58 0.70 12.41 13.63
CA ASP A 58 1.25 12.89 12.37
C ASP A 58 1.56 11.77 11.37
N GLN A 59 2.06 10.64 11.86
CA GLN A 59 2.39 9.47 11.05
C GLN A 59 1.12 8.79 10.55
N TRP A 60 0.09 8.72 11.39
CA TRP A 60 -1.23 8.25 11.01
C TRP A 60 -1.88 9.15 9.96
N ILE A 61 -1.81 10.47 10.11
CA ILE A 61 -2.29 11.43 9.11
C ILE A 61 -1.55 11.23 7.79
N ALA A 62 -0.22 11.13 7.83
CA ALA A 62 0.59 10.90 6.64
C ALA A 62 0.23 9.56 5.96
N LEU A 63 -0.02 8.51 6.73
CA LEU A 63 -0.47 7.21 6.22
C LEU A 63 -1.83 7.31 5.54
N ILE A 64 -2.80 8.00 6.15
CA ILE A 64 -4.14 8.18 5.58
C ILE A 64 -4.03 8.93 4.26
N GLN A 65 -3.33 10.07 4.23
CA GLN A 65 -3.11 10.86 3.01
C GLN A 65 -2.40 10.05 1.91
N PHE A 66 -1.44 9.19 2.30
CA PHE A 66 -0.78 8.29 1.37
C PHE A 66 -1.75 7.24 0.79
N MET A 67 -2.61 6.66 1.63
CA MET A 67 -3.63 5.69 1.20
C MET A 67 -4.78 6.33 0.39
N GLU A 68 -4.93 7.65 0.42
CA GLU A 68 -5.88 8.39 -0.43
C GLU A 68 -5.41 8.53 -1.89
N GLN A 69 -4.16 8.16 -2.20
CA GLN A 69 -3.65 8.25 -3.57
C GLN A 69 -4.53 7.43 -4.55
N PRO A 70 -4.73 7.92 -5.80
CA PRO A 70 -5.66 7.31 -6.75
C PRO A 70 -5.40 5.82 -7.01
N TRP A 71 -4.15 5.37 -6.88
CA TRP A 71 -3.81 3.97 -7.04
C TRP A 71 -4.56 3.06 -6.04
N PHE A 72 -4.56 3.40 -4.74
CA PHE A 72 -5.21 2.59 -3.69
C PHE A 72 -6.73 2.49 -3.84
N SER A 73 -7.35 3.46 -4.50
CA SER A 73 -8.79 3.45 -4.78
C SER A 73 -9.19 2.54 -5.96
N ARG A 74 -8.23 1.98 -6.69
CA ARG A 74 -8.53 1.11 -7.84
C ARG A 74 -8.97 -0.26 -7.33
N ARG A 75 -10.12 -0.72 -7.81
CA ARG A 75 -10.72 -2.02 -7.41
C ARG A 75 -9.81 -3.24 -7.60
N TRP A 76 -8.79 -3.12 -8.44
CA TRP A 76 -7.86 -4.20 -8.80
C TRP A 76 -6.64 -4.30 -7.88
N VAL A 77 -6.37 -3.33 -7.00
CA VAL A 77 -5.19 -3.32 -6.09
C VAL A 77 -5.06 -4.61 -5.28
N ILE A 78 -6.18 -5.15 -4.80
CA ILE A 78 -6.20 -6.41 -4.03
C ILE A 78 -5.71 -7.57 -4.90
N GLN A 79 -6.04 -7.60 -6.19
CA GLN A 79 -5.55 -8.64 -7.09
C GLN A 79 -4.06 -8.49 -7.37
N GLU A 80 -3.54 -7.26 -7.49
CA GLU A 80 -2.11 -7.03 -7.73
C GLU A 80 -1.25 -7.45 -6.51
N ILE A 81 -1.76 -7.27 -5.29
CA ILE A 81 -1.04 -7.58 -4.05
C ILE A 81 -1.24 -9.05 -3.63
N ALA A 82 -2.46 -9.59 -3.72
CA ALA A 82 -2.76 -10.93 -3.23
C ALA A 82 -2.34 -12.06 -4.19
N LEU A 83 -2.10 -11.76 -5.46
CA LEU A 83 -1.72 -12.75 -6.47
C LEU A 83 -0.22 -12.78 -6.75
N ALA A 84 0.54 -11.81 -6.24
CA ALA A 84 1.99 -11.84 -6.33
C ALA A 84 2.52 -12.81 -5.25
N ASP A 85 3.03 -13.97 -5.68
CA ASP A 85 3.69 -15.00 -4.83
C ASP A 85 5.17 -14.66 -4.60
#